data_AF-A0A8J8G9L3-F1
#
_entry.id   AF-A0A8J8G9L3-F1
#
_cell.length_a   1.000
_cell.length_b   1.000
_cell.length_c   1.000
_cell.angle_alpha   90.00
_cell.angle_beta   90.00
_cell.angle_gamma   90.00
#
_symmetry.space_group_name_H-M   'P 1'
#
loop_
_entity.id
_entity.type
_entity.pdbx_description
1 polymer ?
#
loop_
_entity_poly.entity_id
_entity_poly.type
_entity_poly.pdbx_seq_one_letter_code
_entity_poly.pdbx_strand_id
1 'polypeptide(L)' 'MNINFQDFVNNYRVEEFVKRLKNDQNKQFTLLAIATDVGFNSKSSFNAIFKKTKGLTPTQFKNNLSKNA' A
#
# COMPACT_ATOMS: atom_id res chain seq x y z
N MET A 1 -22.61 -1.24 -6.54
CA MET A 1 -21.33 -1.79 -6.02
C MET A 1 -21.65 -2.65 -4.82
N ASN A 2 -21.27 -3.93 -4.82
CA ASN A 2 -21.44 -4.82 -3.67
C ASN A 2 -20.05 -5.06 -3.05
N ILE A 3 -19.54 -4.06 -2.31
CA ILE A 3 -18.28 -4.15 -1.58
C ILE A 3 -18.59 -4.49 -0.13
N ASN A 4 -18.00 -5.57 0.39
CA ASN A 4 -18.12 -5.89 1.80
C ASN A 4 -17.29 -4.89 2.63
N PHE A 5 -17.59 -4.79 3.93
CA PHE A 5 -16.91 -3.89 4.86
C PHE A 5 -15.38 -4.06 4.85
N GLN A 6 -14.90 -5.31 4.71
CA GLN A 6 -13.47 -5.60 4.67
C GLN A 6 -12.79 -5.03 3.42
N ASP A 7 -13.40 -5.17 2.24
CA ASP A 7 -12.90 -4.59 0.99
C ASP A 7 -12.90 -3.06 1.06
N PHE A 8 -13.93 -2.45 1.66
CA PHE A 8 -13.98 -1.01 1.89
C PHE A 8 -12.79 -0.51 2.74
N VAL A 9 -12.58 -1.14 3.91
CA VAL A 9 -11.47 -0.79 4.81
C VAL A 9 -10.13 -1.02 4.12
N ASN A 10 -9.96 -2.14 3.43
CA ASN A 10 -8.72 -2.48 2.76
C ASN A 10 -8.36 -1.49 1.65
N ASN A 11 -9.34 -1.01 0.89
CA ASN A 11 -9.11 0.04 -0.10
C ASN A 11 -8.60 1.32 0.57
N TYR A 12 -9.23 1.74 1.67
CA TYR A 12 -8.77 2.92 2.42
C TYR A 12 -7.33 2.76 2.93
N ARG A 13 -6.98 1.60 3.48
CA ARG A 13 -5.60 1.29 3.94
C ARG A 13 -4.58 1.37 2.80
N VAL A 14 -4.93 0.86 1.62
CA VAL A 14 -4.06 0.91 0.44
C VAL A 14 -3.86 2.35 -0.04
N GLU A 15 -4.90 3.17 -0.05
CA GLU A 15 -4.76 4.58 -0.44
C GLU A 15 -3.87 5.36 0.54
N GLU A 16 -4.05 5.17 1.85
CA GLU A 16 -3.20 5.81 2.87
C GLU A 16 -1.75 5.34 2.75
N PHE A 17 -1.51 4.06 2.48
CA PHE A 17 -0.17 3.54 2.21
C PHE A 17 0.48 4.27 1.03
N VAL A 18 -0.24 4.45 -0.08
CA VAL A 18 0.28 5.15 -1.28
C VAL A 18 0.57 6.61 -0.97
N LYS A 19 -0.30 7.28 -0.21
CA LYS A 19 -0.10 8.67 0.21
C LYS A 19 1.18 8.80 1.05
N ARG A 20 1.39 7.91 2.02
CA ARG A 20 2.62 7.89 2.84
C ARG A 20 3.84 7.57 2.00
N LEU A 21 3.75 6.59 1.10
CA LEU A 21 4.87 6.20 0.25
C LEU A 21 5.33 7.33 -0.69
N LYS A 22 4.40 8.18 -1.14
CA LYS A 22 4.71 9.37 -1.97
C LYS A 22 5.23 10.56 -1.18
N ASN A 23 5.01 10.59 0.13
CA ASN A 23 5.54 11.66 0.96
C ASN A 23 7.04 11.42 1.21
N ASP A 24 7.87 12.35 0.75
CA ASP A 24 9.33 12.26 0.73
C ASP A 24 9.97 12.12 2.13
N GLN A 25 9.23 12.46 3.19
CA GLN A 25 9.65 12.25 4.58
C GLN A 25 9.75 10.76 4.95
N ASN A 26 9.08 9.87 4.22
CA ASN A 26 9.05 8.43 4.51
C ASN A 26 10.13 7.63 3.78
N LYS A 27 11.14 8.28 3.16
CA LYS A 27 12.28 7.58 2.53
C LYS A 27 13.00 6.62 3.49
N GLN A 28 12.92 6.87 4.80
CA GLN A 28 13.53 6.06 5.85
C GLN A 28 12.68 4.84 6.27
N PHE A 29 11.38 4.81 5.95
CA PHE A 29 10.52 3.69 6.34
C PHE A 29 10.52 2.58 5.28
N THR A 30 10.61 1.34 5.74
CA THR A 30 10.46 0.18 4.87
C THR A 30 9.00 0.06 4.40
N LEU A 31 8.76 -0.55 3.25
CA LEU A 31 7.40 -0.83 2.78
C LEU A 31 6.59 -1.63 3.81
N LEU A 32 7.25 -2.49 4.59
CA LEU A 32 6.59 -3.26 5.63
C LEU A 32 6.16 -2.38 6.80
N ALA A 33 7.00 -1.44 7.25
CA ALA A 33 6.67 -0.52 8.33
C ALA A 33 5.41 0.30 7.99
N ILE A 34 5.36 0.89 6.78
CA ILE A 34 4.18 1.65 6.33
C ILE A 34 2.95 0.74 6.24
N ALA A 35 3.09 -0.49 5.75
CA ALA A 35 1.98 -1.45 5.67
C ALA A 35 1.42 -1.81 7.06
N THR A 36 2.30 -2.00 8.04
CA THR A 36 1.91 -2.25 9.43
C THR A 36 1.18 -1.05 10.03
N ASP A 37 1.69 0.16 9.82
CA ASP A 37 1.07 1.39 10.37
C ASP A 37 -0.32 1.68 9.81
N VAL A 38 -0.59 1.30 8.55
CA VAL A 38 -1.94 1.42 7.96
C VAL A 38 -2.85 0.25 8.36
N GLY A 39 -2.40 -0.65 9.22
CA GLY A 39 -3.23 -1.69 9.85
C GLY A 39 -3.26 -3.04 9.12
N PHE A 40 -2.23 -3.38 8.34
CA PHE A 40 -2.08 -4.76 7.85
C PHE A 40 -1.38 -5.65 8.89
N ASN A 41 -2.03 -6.77 9.22
CA ASN A 41 -1.51 -7.73 10.20
C ASN A 41 -0.40 -8.63 9.64
N SER A 42 -0.20 -8.68 8.33
CA SER A 42 0.86 -9.48 7.70
C SER A 42 1.29 -8.92 6.34
N LYS A 43 2.56 -9.21 5.98
CA LYS A 43 3.12 -8.92 4.66
C LYS A 43 2.35 -9.62 3.54
N SER A 44 1.91 -10.85 3.77
CA SER A 44 1.20 -11.68 2.79
C SER A 44 -0.16 -11.08 2.44
N SER A 45 -0.94 -10.71 3.46
CA SER A 45 -2.25 -10.07 3.28
C SER A 45 -2.10 -8.71 2.60
N PHE A 46 -1.13 -7.90 3.04
CA PHE A 46 -0.83 -6.62 2.42
C PHE A 46 -0.50 -6.78 0.92
N ASN A 47 0.43 -7.67 0.56
CA ASN A 47 0.84 -7.87 -0.82
C ASN A 47 -0.33 -8.31 -1.71
N ALA A 48 -1.17 -9.24 -1.23
CA ALA A 48 -2.32 -9.74 -1.98
C ALA A 48 -3.35 -8.63 -2.23
N ILE A 49 -3.70 -7.89 -1.18
CA ILE A 49 -4.68 -6.80 -1.25
C ILE A 49 -4.15 -5.64 -2.08
N PHE A 50 -2.91 -5.23 -1.87
CA PHE A 50 -2.29 -4.15 -2.64
C PHE A 50 -2.23 -4.47 -4.13
N LYS A 51 -1.82 -5.71 -4.49
CA LYS A 51 -1.81 -6.15 -5.89
C LYS A 51 -3.21 -6.22 -6.49
N LYS A 52 -4.21 -6.69 -5.73
CA LYS A 52 -5.62 -6.67 -6.15
C LYS A 52 -6.12 -5.24 -6.42
N THR A 53 -5.78 -4.28 -5.56
CA THR A 53 -6.26 -2.90 -5.64
C THR A 53 -5.50 -2.04 -6.66
N LYS A 54 -4.19 -2.21 -6.81
CA LYS A 54 -3.32 -1.35 -7.66
C LYS A 54 -2.78 -2.05 -8.91
N GLY A 55 -3.01 -3.35 -9.07
CA GLY A 55 -2.50 -4.16 -10.20
C GLY A 55 -1.00 -4.47 -10.16
N LEU A 56 -0.25 -3.86 -9.24
CA LEU A 56 1.20 -3.99 -9.10
C LEU A 56 1.57 -4.42 -7.68
N THR A 57 2.73 -5.04 -7.51
CA THR A 57 3.27 -5.27 -6.16
C THR A 57 3.72 -3.94 -5.53
N PRO A 58 3.75 -3.83 -4.18
CA PRO A 58 4.22 -2.63 -3.50
C PRO A 58 5.62 -2.18 -3.94
N THR A 59 6.54 -3.13 -4.15
CA THR A 59 7.90 -2.86 -4.62
C THR A 59 7.91 -2.32 -6.05
N GLN A 60 7.14 -2.92 -6.96
CA GLN A 60 7.01 -2.41 -8.32
C GLN A 60 6.42 -1.00 -8.32
N PHE A 61 5.41 -0.75 -7.49
CA PHE A 61 4.81 0.58 -7.36
C PHE A 61 5.85 1.62 -6.88
N LYS A 62 6.62 1.31 -5.82
CA LYS A 62 7.71 2.18 -5.34
C LYS A 62 8.75 2.47 -6.43
N ASN A 63 9.18 1.45 -7.17
CA ASN A 63 10.17 1.62 -8.23
C ASN A 63 9.65 2.46 -9.40
N ASN A 64 8.34 2.41 -9.70
CA ASN A 64 7.73 3.27 -10.70
C ASN A 64 7.65 4.73 -10.22
N LEU A 65 7.47 4.98 -8.91
CA LEU A 65 7.51 6.34 -8.37
C LEU A 65 8.92 6.95 -8.51
N SER A 66 9.99 6.18 -8.28
CA SER A 66 11.36 6.70 -8.40
C SER A 66 11.84 6.90 -9.84
N LYS A 67 11.18 6.28 -10.82
CA LYS A 67 11.52 6.45 -12.25
C LYS A 67 10.85 7.67 -12.89
N ASN A 68 9.83 8.23 -12.24
CA ASN A 68 9.06 9.38 -12.70
C ASN A 68 9.36 10.66 -11.88
N ALA A 69 10.43 10.64 -11.07
CA ALA A 69 10.88 11.74 -10.23
C ALA A 69 12.19 12.34 -10.77
#